data_AF-A0A9D6T2X4-F1
#
_entry.id   AF-A0A9D6T2X4-F1
#
_cell.length_a   1.000
_cell.length_b   1.000
_cell.length_c   1.000
_cell.angle_alpha   90.00
_cell.angle_beta   90.00
_cell.angle_gamma   90.00
#
_symmetry.space_group_name_H-M   'P 1'
#
loop_
_entity.id
_entity.type
_entity.pdbx_description
1 polymer ?
#
loop_
_entity_poly.entity_id
_entity_poly.type
_entity_poly.pdbx_seq_one_letter_code
_entity_poly.pdbx_strand_id
1 'polypeptide(L)'
;MEITDIPSQIARAFKYSLRSKTSFLLSLLAAGLVLGVSFDLLYGFGYRRVFNTKDAHYGPTFWSSLLFVALVLPVASGLYSILRARAQTRPFQPGRYGIAIAPFEVFSLDPDTLGTSSKLQALDTVMNQFFTAANGIINQENWAQSFEFRFLPPNIRIHNTQEAVAQRTSLGATLIIWGEVIQQSYSPLRIVFHLLGTELDLTMQGPLDPFTPIPFLKFCALSAAAFSHRANGEHQRARELFLLARSPASELDKQANTNTNVAIIDGCVSKLDDAMKKDVAT
;
A
#
# COMPACT_ATOMS: atom_id res chain seq x y z
N MET A 1 15.04 -39.09 -23.33
CA MET A 1 13.98 -38.12 -23.64
C MET A 1 13.11 -38.04 -22.39
N GLU A 2 13.42 -37.12 -21.48
CA GLU A 2 12.67 -36.99 -20.22
C GLU A 2 11.24 -36.53 -20.52
N ILE A 3 10.27 -37.32 -20.06
CA ILE A 3 8.87 -36.91 -19.97
C ILE A 3 8.87 -35.77 -18.96
N THR A 4 8.93 -34.55 -19.48
CA THR A 4 8.93 -33.33 -18.68
C THR A 4 7.58 -33.21 -17.99
N ASP A 5 7.63 -33.04 -16.67
CA ASP A 5 6.47 -32.89 -15.80
C ASP A 5 5.62 -31.69 -16.25
N ILE A 6 4.59 -31.95 -17.06
CA ILE A 6 3.59 -30.99 -17.55
C ILE A 6 3.05 -30.11 -16.39
N PRO A 7 2.78 -30.63 -15.17
CA PRO A 7 2.35 -29.80 -14.04
C PRO A 7 3.38 -28.74 -13.62
N SER A 8 4.67 -29.07 -13.68
CA SER A 8 5.75 -28.17 -13.27
C SER A 8 5.98 -27.04 -14.29
N GLN A 9 5.80 -27.33 -15.58
CA GLN A 9 5.86 -26.31 -16.64
C GLN A 9 4.64 -25.39 -16.60
N ILE A 10 3.45 -25.92 -16.32
CA ILE A 10 2.24 -25.13 -16.11
C ILE A 10 2.43 -24.20 -14.89
N ALA A 11 2.94 -24.71 -13.77
CA ALA A 11 3.20 -23.91 -12.57
C ALA A 11 4.27 -22.82 -12.80
N ARG A 12 5.34 -23.12 -13.55
CA ARG A 12 6.34 -22.12 -13.95
C ARG A 12 5.76 -21.09 -14.91
N ALA A 13 4.98 -21.51 -15.91
CA ALA A 13 4.29 -20.62 -16.84
C ALA A 13 3.34 -19.67 -16.08
N PHE A 14 2.55 -20.17 -15.12
CA PHE A 14 1.73 -19.32 -14.24
C PHE A 14 2.58 -18.30 -13.47
N LYS A 15 3.70 -18.72 -12.89
CA LYS A 15 4.62 -17.84 -12.14
C LYS A 15 5.25 -16.74 -13.02
N TYR A 16 5.63 -17.06 -14.26
CA TYR A 16 6.18 -16.08 -15.21
C TYR A 16 5.11 -15.20 -15.86
N SER A 17 3.88 -15.71 -16.02
CA SER A 17 2.75 -14.99 -16.59
C SER A 17 2.30 -13.81 -15.71
N LEU A 18 2.48 -13.89 -14.39
CA LEU A 18 2.16 -12.81 -13.44
C LEU A 18 3.08 -11.57 -13.57
N ARG A 19 4.18 -11.66 -14.33
CA ARG A 19 5.14 -10.56 -14.53
C ARG A 19 4.76 -9.62 -15.69
N SER A 20 3.90 -10.05 -16.61
CA SER A 20 3.47 -9.27 -17.78
C SER A 20 2.02 -9.58 -18.16
N LYS A 21 1.19 -8.53 -18.32
CA LYS A 21 -0.24 -8.66 -18.66
C LYS A 21 -0.47 -9.48 -19.93
N THR A 22 0.41 -9.34 -20.92
CA THR A 22 0.32 -10.04 -22.21
C THR A 22 0.63 -11.52 -22.07
N SER A 23 1.64 -11.87 -21.27
CA SER A 23 2.00 -13.27 -20.99
C SER A 23 0.92 -13.97 -20.17
N PHE A 24 0.31 -13.28 -19.20
CA PHE A 24 -0.86 -13.77 -18.47
C PHE A 24 -2.03 -14.12 -19.39
N LEU A 25 -2.37 -13.21 -20.31
CA LEU A 25 -3.49 -13.38 -21.22
C LEU A 25 -3.26 -14.56 -22.20
N LEU A 26 -2.03 -14.70 -22.72
CA LEU A 26 -1.65 -15.84 -23.55
C LEU A 26 -1.72 -17.18 -22.79
N SER A 27 -1.24 -17.23 -21.54
CA SER A 27 -1.34 -18.43 -20.71
C SER A 27 -2.79 -18.79 -20.38
N LEU A 28 -3.66 -17.79 -20.15
CA LEU A 28 -5.08 -18.01 -19.91
C LEU A 28 -5.79 -18.59 -21.13
N LEU A 29 -5.51 -18.06 -22.33
CA LEU A 29 -6.05 -18.58 -23.59
C LEU A 29 -5.56 -20.00 -23.86
N ALA A 30 -4.27 -20.27 -23.66
CA ALA A 30 -3.71 -21.62 -23.83
C ALA A 30 -4.33 -22.63 -22.84
N ALA A 31 -4.52 -22.24 -21.58
CA ALA A 31 -5.18 -23.08 -20.58
C ALA A 31 -6.64 -23.39 -20.95
N GLY A 32 -7.40 -22.39 -21.43
CA GLY A 32 -8.77 -22.59 -21.89
C GLY A 32 -8.85 -23.56 -23.08
N LEU A 33 -7.95 -23.43 -24.06
CA LEU A 33 -7.86 -24.35 -25.20
C LEU A 33 -7.51 -25.78 -24.78
N VAL A 34 -6.49 -25.96 -23.94
CA VAL A 34 -6.07 -27.29 -23.47
C VAL A 34 -7.19 -27.96 -22.69
N LEU A 35 -7.86 -27.24 -21.79
CA LEU A 35 -8.96 -27.78 -21.00
C LEU A 35 -10.19 -28.10 -21.85
N GLY A 36 -10.51 -27.25 -22.83
CA GLY A 36 -11.60 -27.50 -23.78
C GLY A 36 -11.38 -28.75 -24.63
N VAL A 37 -10.19 -28.88 -25.24
CA VAL A 37 -9.82 -30.07 -26.02
C VAL A 37 -9.76 -31.33 -25.14
N SER A 38 -9.19 -31.22 -23.94
CA SER A 38 -9.13 -32.37 -23.02
C SER A 38 -10.52 -32.82 -22.57
N PHE A 39 -11.43 -31.88 -22.31
CA PHE A 39 -12.81 -32.17 -21.96
C PHE A 39 -13.56 -32.85 -23.11
N ASP A 40 -13.42 -32.35 -24.35
CA ASP A 40 -14.04 -32.95 -25.53
C ASP A 40 -13.58 -34.39 -25.77
N LEU A 41 -12.26 -34.65 -25.66
CA LEU A 41 -11.71 -36.01 -25.79
C LEU A 41 -12.24 -36.96 -24.71
N LEU A 42 -12.30 -36.50 -23.45
CA LEU A 42 -12.83 -37.30 -22.33
C LEU A 42 -14.32 -37.57 -22.48
N TYR A 43 -15.10 -36.55 -22.86
CA TYR A 43 -16.53 -36.68 -23.10
C TYR A 43 -16.81 -37.64 -24.26
N GLY A 44 -16.14 -37.46 -25.41
CA GLY A 44 -16.31 -38.30 -26.58
C GLY A 44 -15.95 -39.77 -26.31
N PHE A 45 -14.85 -40.02 -25.59
CA PHE A 45 -14.48 -41.37 -25.19
C PHE A 45 -15.49 -42.00 -24.22
N GLY A 46 -15.88 -41.27 -23.18
CA GLY A 46 -16.86 -41.72 -22.19
C GLY A 46 -18.22 -42.01 -22.80
N TYR A 47 -18.72 -41.10 -23.65
CA TYR A 47 -20.00 -41.24 -24.33
C TYR A 47 -20.04 -42.47 -25.24
N ARG A 48 -19.03 -42.63 -26.11
CA ARG A 48 -18.95 -43.81 -27.00
C ARG A 48 -18.87 -45.11 -26.21
N ARG A 49 -18.15 -45.12 -25.08
CA ARG A 49 -17.99 -46.32 -24.24
C ARG A 49 -19.26 -46.68 -23.47
N VAL A 50 -20.01 -45.69 -22.99
CA VAL A 50 -21.24 -45.91 -22.21
C VAL A 50 -22.42 -46.27 -23.11
N PHE A 51 -22.57 -45.59 -24.25
CA PHE A 51 -23.71 -45.77 -25.15
C PHE A 51 -23.43 -46.72 -26.33
N ASN A 52 -22.19 -47.22 -26.46
CA ASN A 52 -21.75 -48.11 -27.53
C ASN A 52 -22.09 -47.60 -28.95
N THR A 53 -21.97 -46.29 -29.15
CA THR A 53 -22.21 -45.63 -30.44
C THR A 53 -20.90 -45.33 -31.14
N LYS A 54 -20.93 -45.33 -32.49
CA LYS A 54 -19.77 -44.95 -33.31
C LYS A 54 -19.43 -43.45 -33.14
N ASP A 55 -20.46 -42.63 -32.98
CA ASP A 55 -20.33 -41.18 -32.87
C ASP A 55 -20.89 -40.66 -31.54
N ALA A 56 -20.24 -39.61 -31.01
CA ALA A 56 -20.68 -38.93 -29.80
C ALA A 56 -21.79 -37.92 -30.15
N HIS A 57 -22.80 -37.81 -29.29
CA HIS A 57 -23.84 -36.79 -29.45
C HIS A 57 -23.51 -35.57 -28.58
N TYR A 58 -23.46 -34.40 -29.19
CA TYR A 58 -23.13 -33.15 -28.52
C TYR A 58 -24.38 -32.32 -28.22
N GLY A 59 -25.04 -32.68 -27.12
CA GLY A 59 -26.25 -32.00 -26.65
C GLY A 59 -25.97 -30.69 -25.89
N PRO A 60 -27.02 -29.96 -25.48
CA PRO A 60 -26.89 -28.70 -24.75
C PRO A 60 -26.07 -28.79 -23.45
N THR A 61 -26.15 -29.94 -22.77
CA THR A 61 -25.38 -30.22 -21.55
C THR A 61 -23.88 -30.27 -21.82
N PHE A 62 -23.45 -30.89 -22.92
CA PHE A 62 -22.04 -30.88 -23.35
C PHE A 62 -21.52 -29.46 -23.52
N TRP A 63 -22.24 -28.62 -24.27
CA TRP A 63 -21.84 -27.23 -24.53
C TRP A 63 -21.76 -26.40 -23.25
N SER A 64 -22.71 -26.59 -22.32
CA SER A 64 -22.68 -25.92 -21.02
C SER A 64 -21.49 -26.34 -20.15
N SER A 65 -21.15 -27.63 -20.11
CA SER A 65 -20.00 -28.14 -19.39
C SER A 65 -18.68 -27.74 -20.05
N LEU A 66 -18.62 -27.72 -21.38
CA LEU A 66 -17.47 -27.24 -22.13
C LEU A 66 -17.22 -25.75 -21.84
N LEU A 67 -18.26 -24.92 -21.85
CA LEU A 67 -18.15 -23.51 -21.52
C LEU A 67 -17.68 -23.31 -20.07
N PHE A 68 -18.18 -24.12 -19.14
CA PHE A 68 -17.73 -24.07 -17.75
C PHE A 68 -16.25 -24.44 -17.61
N VAL A 69 -15.79 -25.53 -18.24
CA VAL A 69 -14.43 -26.04 -18.10
C VAL A 69 -13.41 -25.22 -18.90
N ALA A 70 -13.77 -24.75 -20.09
CA ALA A 70 -12.86 -24.02 -20.99
C ALA A 70 -12.81 -22.51 -20.71
N LEU A 71 -13.87 -21.94 -20.14
CA LEU A 71 -13.98 -20.49 -19.91
C LEU A 71 -14.07 -20.14 -18.43
N VAL A 72 -15.08 -20.67 -17.73
CA VAL A 72 -15.36 -20.25 -16.33
C VAL A 72 -14.24 -20.66 -15.39
N LEU A 73 -13.78 -21.91 -15.46
CA LEU A 73 -12.77 -22.45 -14.56
C LEU A 73 -11.39 -21.76 -14.71
N PRO A 74 -10.86 -21.53 -15.94
CA PRO A 74 -9.64 -20.75 -16.14
C PRO A 74 -9.76 -19.30 -15.67
N VAL A 75 -10.87 -18.63 -16.00
CA VAL A 75 -11.10 -17.23 -15.62
C VAL A 75 -11.20 -17.09 -14.10
N ALA A 76 -11.96 -17.96 -13.43
CA ALA A 76 -12.08 -17.96 -11.97
C ALA A 76 -10.73 -18.25 -11.29
N SER A 77 -9.97 -19.23 -11.79
CA SER A 77 -8.63 -19.55 -11.27
C SER A 77 -7.63 -18.40 -11.48
N GLY A 78 -7.68 -17.75 -12.64
CA GLY A 78 -6.88 -16.57 -12.94
C GLY A 78 -7.24 -15.38 -12.03
N LEU A 79 -8.53 -15.11 -11.85
CA LEU A 79 -9.02 -14.05 -10.98
C LEU A 79 -8.62 -14.30 -9.52
N TYR A 80 -8.81 -15.53 -9.02
CA TYR A 80 -8.37 -15.94 -7.69
C TYR A 80 -6.86 -15.76 -7.51
N SER A 81 -6.07 -16.15 -8.50
CA SER A 81 -4.60 -15.99 -8.47
C SER A 81 -4.18 -14.51 -8.46
N ILE A 82 -4.86 -13.64 -9.21
CA ILE A 82 -4.62 -12.19 -9.20
C ILE A 82 -4.98 -11.59 -7.84
N LEU A 83 -6.15 -11.95 -7.29
CA LEU A 83 -6.60 -11.44 -5.99
C LEU A 83 -5.66 -11.91 -4.87
N ARG A 84 -5.24 -13.18 -4.89
CA ARG A 84 -4.25 -13.73 -3.96
C ARG A 84 -2.90 -13.05 -4.11
N ALA A 85 -2.40 -12.88 -5.33
CA ALA A 85 -1.13 -12.19 -5.59
C ALA A 85 -1.20 -10.74 -5.09
N ARG A 86 -2.29 -10.03 -5.37
CA ARG A 86 -2.53 -8.67 -4.86
C ARG A 86 -2.56 -8.61 -3.33
N ALA A 87 -3.24 -9.56 -2.69
CA ALA A 87 -3.28 -9.67 -1.24
C ALA A 87 -1.90 -9.97 -0.64
N GLN A 88 -1.10 -10.81 -1.31
CA GLN A 88 0.26 -11.15 -0.90
C GLN A 88 1.29 -10.04 -1.19
N THR A 89 1.03 -9.17 -2.17
CA THR A 89 1.89 -8.01 -2.47
C THR A 89 1.63 -6.81 -1.57
N ARG A 90 0.56 -6.82 -0.76
CA ARG A 90 0.34 -5.76 0.22
C ARG A 90 1.31 -5.97 1.37
N PRO A 91 2.31 -5.08 1.56
CA PRO A 91 3.23 -5.20 2.67
C PRO A 91 2.52 -5.13 4.03
N PHE A 92 1.46 -4.34 4.15
CA PHE A 92 0.78 -4.16 5.43
C PHE A 92 -0.36 -5.16 5.62
N GLN A 93 -0.36 -5.83 6.78
CA GLN A 93 -1.41 -6.80 7.10
C GLN A 93 -2.74 -6.11 7.40
N PRO A 94 -3.89 -6.69 6.99
CA PRO A 94 -5.20 -6.21 7.42
C PRO A 94 -5.30 -6.25 8.95
N GLY A 95 -5.59 -5.11 9.58
CA GLY A 95 -5.72 -4.98 11.04
C GLY A 95 -4.51 -4.39 11.78
N ARG A 96 -3.42 -4.06 11.08
CA ARG A 96 -2.31 -3.26 11.64
C ARG A 96 -2.23 -1.89 10.98
N TYR A 97 -1.74 -0.88 11.72
CA TYR A 97 -1.53 0.45 11.17
C TYR A 97 -0.24 0.51 10.38
N GLY A 98 -0.37 0.42 9.06
CA GLY A 98 0.76 0.44 8.15
C GLY A 98 1.26 1.84 7.85
N ILE A 99 2.50 2.16 8.24
CA ILE A 99 3.19 3.41 7.90
C ILE A 99 4.26 3.10 6.85
N ALA A 100 4.01 3.55 5.62
CA ALA A 100 4.96 3.48 4.52
C ALA A 100 5.82 4.74 4.49
N ILE A 101 7.14 4.58 4.45
CA ILE A 101 8.09 5.69 4.32
C ILE A 101 8.76 5.56 2.96
N ALA A 102 8.48 6.51 2.06
CA ALA A 102 9.11 6.62 0.76
C ALA A 102 10.51 7.27 0.87
N PRO A 103 11.41 6.96 -0.08
CA PRO A 103 12.71 7.64 -0.17
C PRO A 103 12.54 9.16 -0.37
N PHE A 104 13.46 9.93 0.21
CA PHE A 104 13.51 11.38 0.03
C PHE A 104 14.10 11.73 -1.33
N GLU A 105 13.54 12.75 -1.97
CA GLU A 105 14.09 13.31 -3.19
C GLU A 105 15.00 14.49 -2.88
N VAL A 106 16.06 14.69 -3.66
CA VAL A 106 16.94 15.86 -3.53
C VAL A 106 16.78 16.73 -4.76
N PHE A 107 16.26 17.94 -4.56
CA PHE A 107 16.11 18.96 -5.58
C PHE A 107 17.16 20.06 -5.39
N SER A 108 17.88 20.40 -6.46
CA SER A 108 18.74 21.59 -6.50
C SER A 108 18.03 22.64 -7.33
N LEU A 109 17.85 23.84 -6.79
CA LEU A 109 17.34 24.97 -7.58
C LEU A 109 18.39 25.51 -8.56
N ASP A 110 19.68 25.27 -8.29
CA ASP A 110 20.78 25.58 -9.19
C ASP A 110 21.49 24.29 -9.65
N PRO A 111 21.33 23.88 -10.92
CA PRO A 111 21.89 22.62 -11.42
C PRO A 111 23.43 22.58 -11.41
N ASP A 112 24.09 23.75 -11.42
CA ASP A 112 25.55 23.87 -11.49
C ASP A 112 26.26 23.88 -10.13
N THR A 113 25.52 24.02 -9.01
CA THR A 113 26.12 24.19 -7.67
C THR A 113 26.28 22.91 -6.86
N LEU A 114 25.77 21.77 -7.33
CA LEU A 114 25.78 20.51 -6.58
C LEU A 114 26.59 19.44 -7.32
N GLY A 115 27.82 19.20 -6.84
CA GLY A 115 28.51 17.96 -7.11
C GLY A 115 27.71 16.76 -6.56
N THR A 116 27.76 15.63 -7.25
CA THR A 116 27.04 14.39 -6.92
C THR A 116 27.29 13.92 -5.47
N SER A 117 28.45 14.23 -4.89
CA SER A 117 28.83 13.92 -3.51
C SER A 117 28.01 14.68 -2.46
N SER A 118 27.72 15.96 -2.69
CA SER A 118 26.98 16.80 -1.73
C SER A 118 25.49 16.45 -1.69
N LYS A 119 24.91 15.96 -2.79
CA LYS A 119 23.53 15.42 -2.81
C LYS A 119 23.40 14.15 -1.98
N LEU A 120 24.36 13.23 -2.10
CA LEU A 120 24.37 11.97 -1.34
C LEU A 120 24.53 12.23 0.16
N GLN A 121 25.43 13.14 0.55
CA GLN A 121 25.63 13.49 1.96
C GLN A 121 24.40 14.14 2.62
N ALA A 122 23.69 15.02 1.89
CA ALA A 122 22.45 15.62 2.37
C ALA A 122 21.34 14.56 2.56
N LEU A 123 21.19 13.65 1.59
CA LEU A 123 20.24 12.55 1.68
C LEU A 123 20.59 11.60 2.83
N ASP A 124 21.85 11.20 2.97
CA ASP A 124 22.30 10.33 4.07
C ASP A 124 22.02 10.96 5.44
N THR A 125 22.23 12.28 5.57
CA THR A 125 21.97 12.99 6.83
C THR A 125 20.48 13.00 7.18
N VAL A 126 19.62 13.38 6.23
CA VAL A 126 18.15 13.44 6.44
C VAL A 126 17.58 12.06 6.70
N MET A 127 17.99 11.06 5.90
CA MET A 127 17.58 9.68 6.08
C MET A 127 18.00 9.19 7.48
N ASN A 128 19.25 9.37 7.89
CA ASN A 128 19.72 8.91 9.20
C ASN A 128 18.98 9.57 10.37
N GLN A 129 18.74 10.89 10.31
CA GLN A 129 17.96 11.60 11.34
C GLN A 129 16.53 11.08 11.41
N PHE A 130 15.89 10.88 10.26
CA PHE A 130 14.53 10.36 10.17
C PHE A 130 14.42 8.91 10.64
N PHE A 131 15.34 8.03 10.22
CA PHE A 131 15.44 6.65 10.67
C PHE A 131 15.65 6.56 12.18
N THR A 132 16.55 7.38 12.73
CA THR A 132 16.84 7.40 14.17
C THR A 132 15.62 7.86 14.95
N ALA A 133 14.93 8.91 14.49
CA ALA A 133 13.68 9.37 15.08
C ALA A 133 12.56 8.31 15.02
N ALA A 134 12.38 7.69 13.85
CA ALA A 134 11.38 6.63 13.67
C ALA A 134 11.67 5.42 14.56
N ASN A 135 12.91 4.94 14.61
CA ASN A 135 13.34 3.85 15.50
C ASN A 135 13.19 4.21 16.98
N GLY A 136 13.46 5.47 17.35
CA GLY A 136 13.22 5.97 18.70
C GLY A 136 11.76 5.86 19.09
N ILE A 137 10.84 6.34 18.23
CA ILE A 137 9.40 6.25 18.46
C ILE A 137 8.94 4.79 18.55
N ILE A 138 9.35 3.94 17.61
CA ILE A 138 8.97 2.52 17.56
C ILE A 138 9.36 1.77 18.84
N ASN A 139 10.57 2.02 19.34
CA ASN A 139 11.13 1.25 20.45
C ASN A 139 10.78 1.80 21.83
N GLN A 140 10.49 3.11 21.95
CA GLN A 140 10.31 3.76 23.26
C GLN A 140 8.83 4.00 23.61
N GLU A 141 7.95 4.06 22.62
CA GLU A 141 6.55 4.43 22.84
C GLU A 141 5.64 3.21 22.79
N ASN A 142 4.91 2.94 23.88
CA ASN A 142 4.01 1.77 23.98
C ASN A 142 2.92 1.77 22.91
N TRP A 143 2.43 2.95 22.50
CA TRP A 143 1.43 3.05 21.43
C TRP A 143 2.01 2.68 20.06
N ALA A 144 3.31 2.88 19.84
CA ALA A 144 3.97 2.61 18.57
C ALA A 144 4.06 1.11 18.23
N GLN A 145 3.94 0.23 19.24
CA GLN A 145 3.91 -1.24 19.05
C GLN A 145 2.72 -1.72 18.20
N SER A 146 1.68 -0.91 18.07
CA SER A 146 0.51 -1.20 17.23
C SER A 146 0.70 -0.83 15.75
N PHE A 147 1.84 -0.21 15.41
CA PHE A 147 2.16 0.26 14.07
C PHE A 147 3.18 -0.65 13.40
N GLU A 148 3.02 -0.85 12.10
CA GLU A 148 4.00 -1.52 11.26
C GLU A 148 4.66 -0.47 10.36
N PHE A 149 5.94 -0.20 10.61
CA PHE A 149 6.73 0.73 9.81
C PHE A 149 7.47 -0.03 8.71
N ARG A 150 7.36 0.43 7.48
CA ARG A 150 8.12 -0.12 6.35
C ARG A 150 8.69 0.98 5.47
N PHE A 151 9.98 0.87 5.23
CA PHE A 151 10.69 1.71 4.27
C PHE A 151 10.50 1.14 2.87
N LEU A 152 10.07 1.98 1.94
CA LEU A 152 9.87 1.60 0.56
C LEU A 152 11.22 1.54 -0.16
N PRO A 153 11.37 0.62 -1.13
CA PRO A 153 12.59 0.53 -1.90
C PRO A 153 12.83 1.81 -2.73
N PRO A 154 14.10 2.15 -3.03
CA PRO A 154 14.50 3.43 -3.63
C PRO A 154 13.95 3.70 -5.04
N ASN A 155 13.38 2.68 -5.69
CA ASN A 155 12.72 2.79 -6.99
C ASN A 155 11.26 3.24 -6.90
N ILE A 156 10.66 3.28 -5.71
CA ILE A 156 9.31 3.80 -5.49
C ILE A 156 9.43 5.26 -5.08
N ARG A 157 9.56 6.14 -6.08
CA ARG A 157 9.57 7.59 -5.90
C ARG A 157 8.16 8.15 -5.99
N ILE A 158 7.92 9.20 -5.23
CA ILE A 158 6.62 9.89 -5.15
C ILE A 158 6.90 11.36 -5.39
N HIS A 159 6.41 11.85 -6.52
CA HIS A 159 6.63 13.24 -6.95
C HIS A 159 5.43 14.14 -6.68
N ASN A 160 4.25 13.55 -6.43
CA ASN A 160 3.02 14.30 -6.23
C ASN A 160 2.03 13.52 -5.36
N THR A 161 1.02 14.24 -4.86
CA THR A 161 -0.02 13.70 -3.99
C THR A 161 -0.82 12.59 -4.67
N GLN A 162 -1.04 12.63 -5.99
CA GLN A 162 -1.81 11.59 -6.70
C GLN A 162 -1.06 10.25 -6.72
N GLU A 163 0.26 10.28 -6.95
CA GLU A 163 1.14 9.12 -6.83
C GLU A 163 1.16 8.60 -5.40
N ALA A 164 1.20 9.49 -4.40
CA ALA A 164 1.13 9.11 -3.00
C ALA A 164 -0.18 8.38 -2.67
N VAL A 165 -1.34 8.87 -3.16
CA VAL A 165 -2.65 8.20 -3.01
C VAL A 165 -2.62 6.81 -3.63
N ALA A 166 -2.12 6.71 -4.87
CA ALA A 166 -2.06 5.45 -5.60
C ALA A 166 -1.16 4.43 -4.89
N GLN A 167 0.03 4.86 -4.43
CA GLN A 167 0.97 3.99 -3.73
C GLN A 167 0.46 3.55 -2.36
N ARG A 168 -0.07 4.48 -1.55
CA ARG A 168 -0.67 4.16 -0.25
C ARG A 168 -1.75 3.07 -0.40
N THR A 169 -2.64 3.25 -1.37
CA THR A 169 -3.72 2.31 -1.66
C THR A 169 -3.22 0.95 -2.17
N SER A 170 -2.22 0.97 -3.07
CA SER A 170 -1.58 -0.23 -3.62
C SER A 170 -0.92 -1.08 -2.52
N LEU A 171 -0.20 -0.41 -1.62
CA LEU A 171 0.53 -1.03 -0.51
C LEU A 171 -0.40 -1.50 0.62
N GLY A 172 -1.64 -1.01 0.66
CA GLY A 172 -2.53 -1.21 1.80
C GLY A 172 -2.07 -0.46 3.05
N ALA A 173 -1.29 0.62 2.87
CA ALA A 173 -0.80 1.43 3.98
C ALA A 173 -1.91 2.34 4.53
N THR A 174 -1.95 2.53 5.84
CA THR A 174 -2.80 3.54 6.46
C THR A 174 -2.25 4.95 6.16
N LEU A 175 -0.93 5.07 6.18
CA LEU A 175 -0.19 6.32 6.05
C LEU A 175 0.98 6.15 5.08
N ILE A 176 1.23 7.16 4.27
CA ILE A 176 2.47 7.28 3.49
C ILE A 176 3.17 8.60 3.79
N ILE A 177 4.47 8.53 4.03
CA ILE A 177 5.35 9.68 4.27
C ILE A 177 6.36 9.74 3.14
N TRP A 178 6.55 10.90 2.55
CA TRP A 178 7.62 11.17 1.60
C TRP A 178 8.17 12.58 1.84
N GLY A 179 9.25 12.95 1.17
CA GLY A 179 9.76 14.30 1.31
C GLY A 179 10.80 14.68 0.28
N GLU A 180 11.10 15.96 0.26
CA GLU A 180 11.99 16.61 -0.68
C GLU A 180 13.01 17.46 0.10
N VAL A 181 14.28 17.30 -0.22
CA VAL A 181 15.37 18.13 0.25
C VAL A 181 15.68 19.14 -0.85
N ILE A 182 15.30 20.39 -0.62
CA ILE A 182 15.47 21.50 -1.55
C ILE A 182 16.73 22.28 -1.16
N GLN A 183 17.71 22.33 -2.07
CA GLN A 183 18.87 23.19 -1.96
C GLN A 183 18.62 24.53 -2.66
N GLN A 184 18.89 25.61 -1.94
CA GLN A 184 18.86 26.99 -2.42
C GLN A 184 20.28 27.57 -2.39
N SER A 185 20.67 28.32 -3.42
CA SER A 185 21.95 29.04 -3.40
C SER A 185 21.99 30.04 -2.25
N TYR A 186 23.08 30.01 -1.49
CA TYR A 186 23.33 30.90 -0.35
C TYR A 186 22.32 30.81 0.81
N SER A 187 21.51 29.75 0.88
CA SER A 187 20.52 29.52 1.95
C SER A 187 20.67 28.11 2.54
N PRO A 188 20.27 27.90 3.81
CA PRO A 188 20.31 26.58 4.42
C PRO A 188 19.43 25.59 3.64
N LEU A 189 19.85 24.32 3.58
CA LEU A 189 19.05 23.23 2.99
C LEU A 189 17.65 23.23 3.61
N ARG A 190 16.62 23.24 2.77
CA ARG A 190 15.22 23.18 3.20
C ARG A 190 14.72 21.76 3.03
N ILE A 191 14.08 21.21 4.03
CA ILE A 191 13.36 19.94 3.88
C ILE A 191 11.86 20.21 3.84
N VAL A 192 11.19 19.56 2.91
CA VAL A 192 9.75 19.50 2.77
C VAL A 192 9.34 18.06 3.05
N PHE A 193 8.61 17.83 4.14
CA PHE A 193 8.03 16.54 4.45
C PHE A 193 6.55 16.57 4.09
N HIS A 194 6.13 15.56 3.35
CA HIS A 194 4.75 15.34 3.01
C HIS A 194 4.23 14.08 3.69
N LEU A 195 3.01 14.18 4.16
CA LEU A 195 2.29 13.08 4.76
C LEU A 195 0.90 13.01 4.16
N LEU A 196 0.55 11.81 3.71
CA LEU A 196 -0.79 11.50 3.25
C LEU A 196 -1.34 10.28 3.99
N GLY A 197 -2.37 10.51 4.79
CA GLY A 197 -3.28 9.51 5.32
C GLY A 197 -4.58 9.43 4.52
N THR A 198 -5.55 8.63 4.98
CA THR A 198 -6.88 8.57 4.35
C THR A 198 -7.63 9.89 4.42
N GLU A 199 -7.42 10.67 5.48
CA GLU A 199 -8.16 11.91 5.76
C GLU A 199 -7.25 13.05 6.24
N LEU A 200 -5.94 12.90 6.06
CA LEU A 200 -4.95 13.84 6.55
C LEU A 200 -3.92 14.07 5.46
N ASP A 201 -3.78 15.32 5.02
CA ASP A 201 -2.71 15.77 4.13
C ASP A 201 -1.96 16.88 4.86
N LEU A 202 -0.69 16.63 5.18
CA LEU A 202 0.14 17.56 5.91
C LEU A 202 1.47 17.75 5.19
N THR A 203 1.88 19.01 5.11
CA THR A 203 3.19 19.38 4.60
C THR A 203 3.91 20.20 5.66
N MET A 204 5.10 19.75 6.06
CA MET A 204 5.97 20.46 6.98
C MET A 204 7.23 20.90 6.26
N GLN A 205 7.67 22.13 6.53
CA GLN A 205 8.80 22.74 5.85
C GLN A 205 9.72 23.39 6.88
N GLY A 206 11.03 23.16 6.77
CA GLY A 206 11.99 23.76 7.68
C GLY A 206 13.44 23.64 7.19
N PRO A 207 14.37 24.41 7.78
CA PRO A 207 15.80 24.22 7.53
C PRO A 207 16.27 22.88 8.10
N LEU A 208 17.24 22.21 7.46
CA LEU A 208 17.83 20.94 7.90
C LEU A 208 18.36 20.98 9.34
N ASP A 209 18.83 22.15 9.78
CA ASP A 209 19.32 22.39 11.13
C ASP A 209 18.50 23.55 11.74
N PRO A 210 17.74 23.38 12.84
CA PRO A 210 17.57 22.21 13.70
C PRO A 210 16.29 21.42 13.37
N PHE A 211 16.24 20.75 12.22
CA PHE A 211 15.06 19.97 11.87
C PHE A 211 14.88 18.77 12.82
N THR A 212 13.75 18.68 13.53
CA THR A 212 13.43 17.53 14.39
C THR A 212 12.19 16.80 13.87
N PRO A 213 12.33 15.65 13.18
CA PRO A 213 11.17 14.94 12.62
C PRO A 213 10.26 14.31 13.68
N ILE A 214 10.68 14.27 14.96
CA ILE A 214 10.00 13.53 16.02
C ILE A 214 8.56 14.01 16.26
N PRO A 215 8.30 15.31 16.52
CA PRO A 215 6.93 15.78 16.77
C PRO A 215 6.03 15.54 15.55
N PHE A 216 6.58 15.74 14.35
CA PHE A 216 5.88 15.46 13.10
C PHE A 216 5.48 14.00 12.98
N LEU A 217 6.43 13.07 13.14
CA LEU A 217 6.18 11.63 13.09
C LEU A 217 5.17 11.17 14.14
N LYS A 218 5.27 11.67 15.37
CA LYS A 218 4.31 11.34 16.45
C LYS A 218 2.91 11.83 16.12
N PHE A 219 2.76 13.10 15.74
CA PHE A 219 1.48 13.70 15.37
C PHE A 219 0.82 12.90 14.23
N CYS A 220 1.61 12.58 13.22
CA CYS A 220 1.21 11.85 12.04
C CYS A 220 0.75 10.42 12.33
N ALA A 221 1.56 9.64 13.06
CA ALA A 221 1.22 8.26 13.41
C ALA A 221 -0.03 8.20 14.30
N LEU A 222 -0.10 9.03 15.34
CA LEU A 222 -1.23 9.08 16.26
C LEU A 222 -2.52 9.51 15.54
N SER A 223 -2.46 10.53 14.69
CA SER A 223 -3.62 10.98 13.90
C SER A 223 -4.08 9.91 12.93
N ALA A 224 -3.16 9.24 12.22
CA ALA A 224 -3.51 8.17 11.29
C ALA A 224 -4.20 6.99 11.99
N ALA A 225 -3.72 6.58 13.16
CA ALA A 225 -4.40 5.55 13.95
C ALA A 225 -5.75 6.03 14.48
N ALA A 226 -5.86 7.28 14.95
CA ALA A 226 -7.11 7.84 15.44
C ALA A 226 -8.20 7.87 14.35
N PHE A 227 -7.86 8.33 13.14
CA PHE A 227 -8.76 8.30 11.99
C PHE A 227 -9.19 6.87 11.63
N SER A 228 -8.27 5.90 11.70
CA SER A 228 -8.62 4.53 11.38
C SER A 228 -9.51 3.86 12.44
N HIS A 229 -9.29 4.10 13.74
CA HIS A 229 -10.20 3.64 14.80
C HIS A 229 -11.60 4.25 14.63
N ARG A 230 -11.66 5.55 14.27
CA ARG A 230 -12.93 6.21 13.99
C ARG A 230 -13.66 5.57 12.81
N ALA A 231 -12.96 5.23 11.73
CA ALA A 231 -13.55 4.55 10.58
C ALA A 231 -14.11 3.14 10.92
N ASN A 232 -13.55 2.49 11.94
CA ASN A 232 -14.02 1.21 12.46
C ASN A 232 -15.13 1.33 13.53
N GLY A 233 -15.60 2.55 13.84
CA GLY A 233 -16.62 2.79 14.86
C GLY A 233 -16.09 2.78 16.30
N GLU A 234 -14.78 2.67 16.51
CA GLU A 234 -14.16 2.66 17.85
C GLU A 234 -13.92 4.08 18.35
N HIS A 235 -15.00 4.82 18.59
CA HIS A 235 -14.96 6.26 18.90
C HIS A 235 -14.14 6.61 20.16
N GLN A 236 -14.22 5.80 21.21
CA GLN A 236 -13.44 6.01 22.44
C GLN A 236 -11.93 5.87 22.20
N ARG A 237 -11.52 4.84 21.45
CA ARG A 237 -10.10 4.61 21.16
C ARG A 237 -9.53 5.67 20.22
N ALA A 238 -10.32 6.09 19.23
CA ALA A 238 -9.98 7.21 18.37
C ALA A 238 -9.75 8.50 19.17
N ARG A 239 -10.64 8.78 20.14
CA ARG A 239 -10.54 9.95 21.01
C ARG A 239 -9.26 9.95 21.84
N GLU A 240 -8.92 8.84 22.48
CA GLU A 240 -7.68 8.71 23.27
C GLU A 240 -6.43 9.02 22.43
N LEU A 241 -6.38 8.50 21.20
CA LEU A 241 -5.27 8.75 20.28
C LEU A 241 -5.21 10.20 19.80
N PHE A 242 -6.35 10.84 19.53
CA PHE A 242 -6.37 12.28 19.22
C PHE A 242 -5.89 13.13 20.40
N LEU A 243 -6.24 12.78 21.64
CA LEU A 243 -5.73 13.49 22.81
C LEU A 243 -4.21 13.33 22.98
N LEU A 244 -3.68 12.13 22.71
CA LEU A 244 -2.22 11.91 22.67
C LEU A 244 -1.55 12.70 21.53
N ALA A 245 -2.20 12.82 20.37
CA ALA A 245 -1.72 13.59 19.23
C ALA A 245 -1.69 15.10 19.50
N ARG A 246 -2.42 15.60 20.50
CA ARG A 246 -2.50 17.03 20.82
C ARG A 246 -1.18 17.63 21.30
N SER A 247 -0.36 16.87 22.05
CA SER A 247 0.95 17.32 22.50
C SER A 247 1.91 17.60 21.33
N PRO A 248 2.18 16.62 20.43
CA PRO A 248 3.03 16.88 19.27
C PRO A 248 2.40 17.90 18.30
N ALA A 249 1.07 17.99 18.20
CA ALA A 249 0.40 19.06 17.45
C ALA A 249 0.77 20.46 17.97
N SER A 250 0.75 20.65 19.30
CA SER A 250 1.13 21.92 19.93
C SER A 250 2.61 22.27 19.71
N GLU A 251 3.49 21.27 19.70
CA GLU A 251 4.92 21.48 19.40
C GLU A 251 5.13 21.93 17.95
N LEU A 252 4.44 21.29 16.99
CA LEU A 252 4.48 21.69 15.58
C LEU A 252 3.90 23.09 15.35
N ASP A 253 2.78 23.40 16.00
CA ASP A 253 2.14 24.72 15.95
C ASP A 253 3.06 25.81 16.51
N LYS A 254 3.78 25.54 17.61
CA LYS A 254 4.80 26.45 18.15
C LYS A 254 5.96 26.65 17.19
N GLN A 255 6.45 25.59 16.55
CA GLN A 255 7.56 25.68 15.58
C GLN A 255 7.16 26.46 14.32
N ALA A 256 5.92 26.29 13.86
CA ALA A 256 5.39 26.98 12.68
C ALA A 256 4.80 28.36 12.99
N ASN A 257 4.68 28.74 14.27
CA ASN A 257 3.93 29.92 14.74
C ASN A 257 2.48 29.95 14.19
N THR A 258 1.80 28.81 14.24
CA THR A 258 0.40 28.64 13.82
C THR A 258 -0.41 27.96 14.93
N ASN A 259 -1.73 27.81 14.73
CA ASN A 259 -2.61 27.04 15.64
C ASN A 259 -3.46 26.02 14.86
N THR A 260 -2.94 25.57 13.72
CA THR A 260 -3.72 24.80 12.74
C THR A 260 -3.84 23.35 13.19
N ASN A 261 -2.75 22.75 13.67
CA ASN A 261 -2.71 21.33 14.01
C ASN A 261 -3.53 21.03 15.26
N VAL A 262 -3.42 21.85 16.30
CA VAL A 262 -4.23 21.72 17.52
C VAL A 262 -5.71 21.92 17.22
N ALA A 263 -6.07 22.91 16.39
CA ALA A 263 -7.46 23.13 15.99
C ALA A 263 -8.06 21.93 15.23
N ILE A 264 -7.28 21.26 14.38
CA ILE A 264 -7.69 20.02 13.69
C ILE A 264 -8.01 18.93 14.72
N ILE A 265 -7.14 18.72 15.71
CA ILE A 265 -7.33 17.73 16.76
C ILE A 265 -8.57 18.04 17.59
N ASP A 266 -8.67 19.27 18.11
CA ASP A 266 -9.77 19.68 18.99
C ASP A 266 -11.12 19.57 18.24
N GLY A 267 -11.16 19.92 16.95
CA GLY A 267 -12.33 19.72 16.10
C GLY A 267 -12.70 18.24 15.89
N CYS A 268 -11.72 17.35 15.78
CA CYS A 268 -11.98 15.90 15.68
C CYS A 268 -12.49 15.32 16.99
N VAL A 269 -11.92 15.73 18.13
CA VAL A 269 -12.35 15.30 19.47
C VAL A 269 -13.79 15.75 19.73
N SER A 270 -14.14 17.01 19.42
CA SER A 270 -15.52 17.50 19.60
C SER A 270 -16.54 16.68 18.81
N LYS A 271 -16.24 16.33 17.55
CA LYS A 271 -17.12 15.50 16.71
C LYS A 271 -17.29 14.09 17.27
N LEU A 272 -16.23 13.52 17.83
CA LEU A 272 -16.28 12.21 18.49
C LEU A 272 -17.12 12.26 19.78
N ASP A 273 -16.96 13.31 20.58
CA ASP A 273 -17.73 13.49 21.81
C ASP A 273 -19.24 13.61 21.52
N ASP A 274 -19.61 14.29 20.44
CA ASP A 274 -21.00 14.38 19.99
C ASP A 274 -21.54 13.06 19.45
N ALA A 275 -20.72 12.26 18.75
CA ALA A 275 -21.11 10.94 18.28
C ALA A 275 -21.31 9.97 19.47
N MET A 276 -20.37 9.93 20.41
CA MET A 276 -20.45 9.08 21.60
C MET A 276 -21.66 9.40 22.49
N LYS A 277 -22.07 10.69 22.58
CA LYS A 277 -23.31 11.07 23.29
C LYS A 277 -24.57 10.53 22.63
N LYS A 278 -24.59 10.42 21.29
CA LYS A 278 -25.74 9.87 20.56
C LYS A 278 -25.85 8.36 20.74
N ASP A 279 -24.73 7.65 20.77
CA ASP A 279 -24.71 6.20 20.96
C ASP A 279 -25.18 5.76 22.36
N VAL A 280 -24.98 6.62 23.38
CA VAL A 280 -25.47 6.37 24.76
C VAL A 280 -26.97 6.64 24.90
N ALA A 281 -27.57 7.42 23.99
CA ALA A 281 -28.97 7.80 24.03
C ALA A 281 -29.91 6.80 23.33
N THR A 282 -29.36 5.79 22.65
CA THR A 282 -30.07 4.70 21.96
C THR A 282 -29.90 3.38 22.69
#